data_AF-A0A397R3L2-F1
#
_entry.id   AF-A0A397R3L2-F1
#
_cell.length_a   1.000
_cell.length_b   1.000
_cell.length_c   1.000
_cell.angle_alpha   90.00
_cell.angle_beta   90.00
_cell.angle_gamma   90.00
#
_symmetry.space_group_name_H-M   'P 1'
#
loop_
_entity.id
_entity.type
_entity.pdbx_description
1 polymer ?
#
loop_
_entity_poly.entity_id
_entity_poly.type
_entity_poly.pdbx_seq_one_letter_code
_entity_poly.pdbx_strand_id
1 'polypeptide(L)'
;MSSLTDNESNKRKPIFYAFSKVYLDDFSHCSIVDDDLNPEAKGAIKSIFRMADNNWEDAIEYFLNKYKKITECLKFAEQKSNGIYIKQFVDYIEKGNYNDACKIGQECLDEFCLMYQSDKLQKYISYFNSDYNRIVQSSSFRRLQDKTQLFVREELDFSRRRLTHSLEVSNLAGIIASNLSIKFQRKNDDPVWLAMTSGVLHDIGNPPFGHYGETVIKDFFKDKKEELNLPNVYYDDIKNFDGNAQSLRIATKLMQFYDKNGASLSAGSLGSIIKYPFDSTKATTKGKMGYFITEREIIKDLEMLRVYKSDIRNPFASILEIADDLAYLVSDLEDAVHKGIVTFESFDNFKRTKDSVSKEFYKELEKKFKANQKKSKQLSRQEIFENTIRPVIYQLRNNIIKSIPDAIDENGENCFDQIIYNGTHYKYEVLQKTKYSTVIELIDDIKTKYVLNSEIVTINEINGDKVISFLMREFYEALLTATIDKKKKTIVNEKGVEKADYKNKILSLISKNFVNVLFNELGDKPRDIKPKEYKTYLKMRLLIDFISGMTDTYARNLYLKINSL
;
A
#
# COMPACT_ATOMS: atom_id res chain seq x y z
N MET A 1 -16.09 -0.03 62.24
CA MET A 1 -15.50 -0.66 61.04
C MET A 1 -14.90 0.46 60.19
N SER A 2 -13.58 0.36 60.01
CA SER A 2 -12.65 1.15 59.20
C SER A 2 -13.08 2.52 58.65
N SER A 3 -12.40 3.53 59.17
CA SER A 3 -12.12 4.83 58.56
C SER A 3 -11.82 4.76 57.05
N LEU A 4 -12.73 5.27 56.22
CA LEU A 4 -12.34 5.88 54.95
C LEU A 4 -11.96 7.33 55.27
N THR A 5 -10.66 7.61 55.21
CA THR A 5 -10.08 8.94 55.44
C THR A 5 -10.65 9.97 54.46
N ASP A 6 -10.91 11.19 54.93
CA ASP A 6 -11.31 12.39 54.16
C ASP A 6 -10.41 12.72 52.94
N ASN A 7 -9.28 12.02 52.78
CA ASN A 7 -8.39 12.13 51.62
C ASN A 7 -8.90 11.41 50.35
N GLU A 8 -9.80 10.43 50.43
CA GLU A 8 -10.37 9.81 49.21
C GLU A 8 -11.54 10.61 48.63
N SER A 9 -12.37 11.23 49.47
CA SER A 9 -13.50 12.05 49.01
C SER A 9 -13.02 13.32 48.28
N ASN A 10 -11.91 13.92 48.75
CA ASN A 10 -11.26 15.06 48.11
C ASN A 10 -10.50 14.73 46.82
N LYS A 11 -10.13 13.46 46.58
CA LYS A 11 -9.56 13.02 45.29
C LYS A 11 -10.63 12.70 44.24
N ARG A 12 -11.84 12.28 44.66
CA ARG A 12 -12.95 11.92 43.76
C ARG A 12 -13.73 13.14 43.24
N LYS A 13 -13.82 14.23 44.01
CA LYS A 13 -14.42 15.51 43.59
C LYS A 13 -13.76 16.11 42.33
N PRO A 14 -12.42 16.22 42.23
CA PRO A 14 -11.73 16.65 41.03
C PRO A 14 -11.92 15.71 39.84
N ILE A 15 -12.00 14.40 40.05
CA ILE A 15 -12.23 13.40 38.99
C ILE A 15 -13.62 13.59 38.37
N PHE A 16 -14.66 13.73 39.20
CA PHE A 16 -16.02 14.00 38.72
C PHE A 16 -16.15 15.39 38.06
N TYR A 17 -15.47 16.39 38.62
CA TYR A 17 -15.42 17.74 38.06
C TYR A 17 -14.69 17.79 36.71
N ALA A 18 -13.59 17.04 36.56
CA ALA A 18 -12.88 16.89 35.30
C ALA A 18 -13.72 16.13 34.25
N PHE A 19 -14.37 15.04 34.65
CA PHE A 19 -15.26 14.26 33.77
C PHE A 19 -16.46 15.08 33.29
N SER A 20 -17.10 15.83 34.19
CA SER A 20 -18.25 16.67 33.86
C SER A 20 -17.87 17.90 33.03
N LYS A 21 -16.69 18.49 33.25
CA LYS A 21 -16.20 19.63 32.48
C LYS A 21 -15.81 19.26 31.04
N VAL A 22 -15.13 18.12 30.84
CA VAL A 22 -14.88 17.54 29.51
C VAL A 22 -16.20 17.28 28.76
N TYR A 23 -17.23 16.81 29.47
CA TYR A 23 -18.53 16.52 28.87
C TYR A 23 -19.39 17.77 28.57
N LEU A 24 -19.28 18.83 29.37
CA LEU A 24 -20.14 20.02 29.27
C LEU A 24 -19.61 21.05 28.27
N ASP A 25 -18.29 21.21 28.15
CA ASP A 25 -17.70 22.24 27.29
C ASP A 25 -17.80 21.84 25.79
N ASP A 26 -17.62 20.57 25.40
CA ASP A 26 -17.54 20.18 23.98
C ASP A 26 -18.87 19.73 23.33
N PHE A 27 -19.88 19.31 24.11
CA PHE A 27 -21.23 19.12 23.54
C PHE A 27 -21.91 20.44 23.13
N SER A 28 -21.41 21.57 23.62
CA SER A 28 -21.85 22.91 23.19
C SER A 28 -21.26 23.34 21.84
N HIS A 29 -20.23 22.63 21.35
CA HIS A 29 -19.51 22.95 20.11
C HIS A 29 -19.62 21.85 19.04
N CYS A 30 -20.16 20.68 19.38
CA CYS A 30 -20.45 19.63 18.43
C CYS A 30 -21.78 19.91 17.70
N SER A 31 -21.70 20.51 16.51
CA SER A 31 -22.85 20.88 15.65
C SER A 31 -23.69 19.71 15.12
N ILE A 32 -23.49 18.49 15.66
CA ILE A 32 -24.15 17.24 15.27
C ILE A 32 -25.21 16.82 16.30
N VAL A 33 -25.33 17.52 17.43
CA VAL A 33 -26.13 17.05 18.58
C VAL A 33 -27.33 17.93 18.92
N ASP A 34 -27.58 19.01 18.18
CA ASP A 34 -28.65 19.96 18.54
C ASP A 34 -30.07 19.38 18.39
N ASP A 35 -30.29 18.38 17.53
CA ASP A 35 -31.64 17.89 17.25
C ASP A 35 -32.11 16.70 18.12
N ASP A 36 -31.21 16.00 18.83
CA ASP A 36 -31.56 14.74 19.54
C ASP A 36 -31.22 14.70 21.05
N LEU A 37 -30.66 15.75 21.64
CA LEU A 37 -30.48 15.82 23.11
C LEU A 37 -31.74 16.37 23.80
N ASN A 38 -32.58 15.43 24.24
CA ASN A 38 -33.82 15.63 24.98
C ASN A 38 -33.64 16.55 26.23
N PRO A 39 -34.55 17.53 26.47
CA PRO A 39 -34.62 18.36 27.68
C PRO A 39 -34.43 17.63 29.01
N GLU A 40 -34.76 16.34 29.06
CA GLU A 40 -34.52 15.44 30.19
C GLU A 40 -33.04 15.29 30.58
N ALA A 41 -32.10 15.38 29.63
CA ALA A 41 -30.65 15.33 29.90
C ALA A 41 -30.18 16.59 30.65
N LYS A 42 -30.63 17.77 30.23
CA LYS A 42 -30.36 19.04 30.93
C LYS A 42 -30.99 19.07 32.33
N GLY A 43 -32.19 18.50 32.47
CA GLY A 43 -32.86 18.33 33.78
C GLY A 43 -32.13 17.37 34.72
N ALA A 44 -31.64 16.23 34.19
CA ALA A 44 -30.90 15.23 34.95
C ALA A 44 -29.61 15.80 35.56
N ILE A 45 -28.88 16.61 34.81
CA ILE A 45 -27.62 17.22 35.23
C ILE A 45 -27.84 18.17 36.42
N LYS A 46 -28.89 19.00 36.39
CA LYS A 46 -29.26 19.85 37.54
C LYS A 46 -29.63 19.03 38.78
N SER A 47 -30.28 17.89 38.60
CA SER A 47 -30.61 16.97 39.71
C SER A 47 -29.36 16.28 40.28
N ILE A 48 -28.41 15.89 39.43
CA ILE A 48 -27.13 15.30 39.84
C ILE A 48 -26.29 16.29 40.65
N PHE A 49 -26.21 17.56 40.24
CA PHE A 49 -25.52 18.59 41.03
C PHE A 49 -26.17 18.80 42.40
N ARG A 50 -27.51 18.80 42.48
CA ARG A 50 -28.22 18.90 43.77
C ARG A 50 -28.06 17.65 44.65
N MET A 51 -27.93 16.47 44.06
CA MET A 51 -27.73 15.21 44.78
C MET A 51 -26.28 15.07 45.26
N ALA A 52 -25.29 15.49 44.46
CA ALA A 52 -23.87 15.48 44.83
C ALA A 52 -23.57 16.40 46.03
N ASP A 53 -24.34 17.46 46.26
CA ASP A 53 -24.20 18.28 47.46
C ASP A 53 -24.70 17.58 48.74
N ASN A 54 -25.55 16.53 48.63
CA ASN A 54 -26.25 15.93 49.77
C ASN A 54 -25.92 14.43 50.01
N ASN A 55 -25.64 13.63 48.97
CA ASN A 55 -25.14 12.26 49.09
C ASN A 55 -24.48 11.77 47.78
N TRP A 56 -23.20 11.41 47.83
CA TRP A 56 -22.39 11.13 46.64
C TRP A 56 -22.61 9.73 46.05
N GLU A 57 -22.95 8.73 46.86
CA GLU A 57 -23.16 7.35 46.38
C GLU A 57 -24.45 7.25 45.53
N ASP A 58 -25.52 7.91 45.97
CA ASP A 58 -26.79 7.97 45.23
C ASP A 58 -26.65 8.76 43.91
N ALA A 59 -25.83 9.81 43.88
CA ALA A 59 -25.59 10.60 42.67
C ALA A 59 -24.83 9.79 41.60
N ILE A 60 -23.89 8.94 42.02
CA ILE A 60 -23.14 8.03 41.14
C ILE A 60 -24.06 6.90 40.65
N GLU A 61 -24.86 6.30 41.52
CA GLU A 61 -25.80 5.24 41.13
C GLU A 61 -26.89 5.77 40.18
N TYR A 62 -27.42 6.99 40.43
CA TYR A 62 -28.34 7.67 39.53
C TYR A 62 -27.70 8.02 38.18
N PHE A 63 -26.45 8.47 38.17
CA PHE A 63 -25.67 8.75 36.95
C PHE A 63 -25.43 7.47 36.13
N LEU A 64 -25.01 6.38 36.77
CA LEU A 64 -24.74 5.09 36.14
C LEU A 64 -26.01 4.42 35.59
N ASN A 65 -27.15 4.53 36.30
CA ASN A 65 -28.42 3.96 35.83
C ASN A 65 -29.04 4.73 34.66
N LYS A 66 -28.91 6.07 34.63
CA LYS A 66 -29.56 6.90 33.59
C LYS A 66 -28.76 6.99 32.28
N TYR A 67 -27.44 6.80 32.33
CA TYR A 67 -26.53 6.90 31.17
C TYR A 67 -26.05 5.55 30.63
N LYS A 68 -26.92 4.54 30.64
CA LYS A 68 -26.71 3.21 30.03
C LYS A 68 -26.17 3.28 28.58
N LYS A 69 -26.55 4.31 27.81
CA LYS A 69 -26.04 4.60 26.46
C LYS A 69 -24.56 5.05 26.43
N ILE A 70 -24.07 5.79 27.42
CA ILE A 70 -22.65 6.19 27.51
C ILE A 70 -21.79 4.98 27.88
N THR A 71 -22.28 4.13 28.79
CA THR A 71 -21.66 2.85 29.10
C THR A 71 -21.60 1.94 27.87
N GLU A 72 -22.61 1.97 27.00
CA GLU A 72 -22.59 1.31 25.69
C GLU A 72 -21.58 1.95 24.72
N CYS A 73 -21.43 3.29 24.70
CA CYS A 73 -20.43 3.98 23.87
C CYS A 73 -19.00 3.66 24.32
N LEU A 74 -18.73 3.68 25.63
CA LEU A 74 -17.44 3.31 26.21
C LEU A 74 -17.14 1.82 26.01
N LYS A 75 -18.13 0.93 26.18
CA LYS A 75 -17.98 -0.50 25.87
C LYS A 75 -17.74 -0.76 24.37
N PHE A 76 -18.36 0.02 23.49
CA PHE A 76 -18.16 -0.06 22.05
C PHE A 76 -16.75 0.41 21.65
N ALA A 77 -16.32 1.56 22.19
CA ALA A 77 -14.95 2.06 22.03
C ALA A 77 -13.92 1.08 22.63
N GLU A 78 -14.21 0.49 23.80
CA GLU A 78 -13.38 -0.53 24.46
C GLU A 78 -13.22 -1.79 23.62
N GLN A 79 -14.32 -2.30 23.04
CA GLN A 79 -14.30 -3.45 22.14
C GLN A 79 -13.48 -3.21 20.87
N LYS A 80 -13.54 -2.00 20.31
CA LYS A 80 -12.93 -1.70 19.00
C LYS A 80 -11.48 -1.21 19.11
N SER A 81 -11.12 -0.55 20.20
CA SER A 81 -9.74 -0.07 20.48
C SER A 81 -8.90 -1.05 21.31
N ASN A 82 -9.40 -2.27 21.57
CA ASN A 82 -8.75 -3.26 22.46
C ASN A 82 -8.42 -2.70 23.85
N GLY A 83 -9.22 -1.74 24.35
CA GLY A 83 -9.03 -1.12 25.66
C GLY A 83 -7.79 -0.23 25.81
N ILE A 84 -7.10 0.13 24.72
CA ILE A 84 -5.86 0.94 24.78
C ILE A 84 -6.10 2.30 25.43
N TYR A 85 -7.12 3.03 24.97
CA TYR A 85 -7.44 4.37 25.48
C TYR A 85 -7.89 4.34 26.94
N ILE A 86 -8.71 3.35 27.32
CA ILE A 86 -9.18 3.19 28.70
C ILE A 86 -8.00 2.87 29.62
N LYS A 87 -7.07 2.00 29.20
CA LYS A 87 -5.90 1.66 30.00
C LYS A 87 -4.97 2.86 30.20
N GLN A 88 -4.73 3.66 29.16
CA GLN A 88 -3.94 4.89 29.27
C GLN A 88 -4.64 5.96 30.11
N PHE A 89 -5.95 6.12 29.92
CA PHE A 89 -6.77 7.01 30.72
C PHE A 89 -6.69 6.66 32.21
N VAL A 90 -6.89 5.39 32.56
CA VAL A 90 -6.78 4.89 33.94
C VAL A 90 -5.37 5.09 34.50
N ASP A 91 -4.32 4.78 33.74
CA ASP A 91 -2.93 4.96 34.16
C ASP A 91 -2.60 6.45 34.43
N TYR A 92 -3.11 7.38 33.62
CA TYR A 92 -2.95 8.82 33.86
C TYR A 92 -3.72 9.29 35.10
N ILE A 93 -4.94 8.78 35.33
CA ILE A 93 -5.72 9.07 36.54
C ILE A 93 -5.02 8.54 37.80
N GLU A 94 -4.52 7.30 37.78
CA GLU A 94 -3.81 6.69 38.91
C GLU A 94 -2.52 7.44 39.25
N LYS A 95 -1.85 8.01 38.24
CA LYS A 95 -0.65 8.86 38.41
C LYS A 95 -0.96 10.31 38.76
N GLY A 96 -2.23 10.70 38.89
CA GLY A 96 -2.67 12.07 39.19
C GLY A 96 -2.43 13.07 38.06
N ASN A 97 -2.25 12.59 36.82
CA ASN A 97 -1.99 13.41 35.65
C ASN A 97 -3.30 13.70 34.88
N TYR A 98 -4.14 14.53 35.48
CA TYR A 98 -5.51 14.75 35.03
C TYR A 98 -5.63 15.45 33.67
N ASN A 99 -4.66 16.30 33.30
CA ASN A 99 -4.67 16.97 31.99
C ASN A 99 -4.45 15.99 30.84
N ASP A 100 -3.51 15.05 31.01
CA ASP A 100 -3.25 14.01 30.01
C ASP A 100 -4.39 12.98 29.98
N ALA A 101 -5.01 12.68 31.13
CA ALA A 101 -6.23 11.88 31.17
C ALA A 101 -7.38 12.54 30.38
N CYS A 102 -7.64 13.83 30.59
CA CYS A 102 -8.66 14.56 29.82
C CYS A 102 -8.36 14.55 28.33
N LYS A 103 -7.10 14.72 27.94
CA LYS A 103 -6.68 14.69 26.54
C LYS A 103 -6.94 13.33 25.88
N ILE A 104 -6.55 12.24 26.54
CA ILE A 104 -6.83 10.88 26.06
C ILE A 104 -8.33 10.57 26.02
N GLY A 105 -9.09 11.07 26.99
CA GLY A 105 -10.55 10.95 27.00
C GLY A 105 -11.19 11.65 25.80
N GLN A 106 -10.71 12.84 25.45
CA GLN A 106 -11.17 13.58 24.27
C GLN A 106 -10.79 12.87 22.97
N GLU A 107 -9.55 12.41 22.84
CA GLU A 107 -9.09 11.63 21.67
C GLU A 107 -9.96 10.37 21.45
N CYS A 108 -10.32 9.67 22.54
CA CYS A 108 -11.22 8.53 22.51
C CYS A 108 -12.65 8.90 22.06
N LEU A 109 -13.17 10.05 22.51
CA LEU A 109 -14.51 10.51 22.15
C LEU A 109 -14.59 10.98 20.69
N ASP A 110 -13.56 11.68 20.22
CA ASP A 110 -13.44 12.11 18.83
C ASP A 110 -13.34 10.89 17.90
N GLU A 111 -12.54 9.89 18.29
CA GLU A 111 -12.44 8.63 17.55
C GLU A 111 -13.76 7.84 17.58
N PHE A 112 -14.47 7.81 18.71
CA PHE A 112 -15.81 7.22 18.77
C PHE A 112 -16.80 7.92 17.84
N CYS A 113 -16.82 9.26 17.81
CA CYS A 113 -17.71 10.03 16.94
C CYS A 113 -17.42 9.74 15.46
N LEU A 114 -16.14 9.69 15.09
CA LEU A 114 -15.69 9.31 13.74
C LEU A 114 -16.13 7.87 13.42
N MET A 115 -15.94 6.94 14.35
CA MET A 115 -16.32 5.53 14.18
C MET A 115 -17.83 5.32 14.10
N TYR A 116 -18.62 6.08 14.85
CA TYR A 116 -20.08 5.97 14.85
C TYR A 116 -20.69 6.50 13.53
N GLN A 117 -20.15 7.61 13.02
CA GLN A 117 -20.50 8.10 11.69
C GLN A 117 -20.06 7.13 10.60
N SER A 118 -18.86 6.55 10.75
CA SER A 118 -18.34 5.58 9.80
C SER A 118 -19.14 4.27 9.80
N ASP A 119 -19.60 3.77 10.95
CA ASP A 119 -20.48 2.60 11.06
C ASP A 119 -21.86 2.85 10.40
N LYS A 120 -22.42 4.07 10.52
CA LYS A 120 -23.63 4.46 9.78
C LYS A 120 -23.41 4.47 8.27
N LEU A 121 -22.25 4.95 7.80
CA LEU A 121 -21.86 4.92 6.38
C LEU A 121 -21.53 3.50 5.90
N GLN A 122 -20.97 2.65 6.77
CA GLN A 122 -20.58 1.27 6.48
C GLN A 122 -21.78 0.38 6.15
N LYS A 123 -22.98 0.74 6.61
CA LYS A 123 -24.24 0.14 6.15
C LYS A 123 -24.43 0.24 4.63
N TYR A 124 -23.76 1.19 3.97
CA TYR A 124 -23.92 1.49 2.55
C TYR A 124 -22.64 1.35 1.72
N ILE A 125 -21.44 1.56 2.29
CA ILE A 125 -20.15 1.49 1.55
C ILE A 125 -19.05 0.83 2.40
N SER A 126 -18.42 -0.23 1.89
CA SER A 126 -17.23 -0.85 2.50
C SER A 126 -16.05 0.14 2.60
N TYR A 127 -15.29 0.11 3.70
CA TYR A 127 -14.06 0.90 3.84
C TYR A 127 -13.06 0.62 2.72
N PHE A 128 -12.96 -0.64 2.30
CA PHE A 128 -12.07 -1.06 1.21
C PHE A 128 -12.54 -0.53 -0.14
N ASN A 129 -13.86 -0.41 -0.36
CA ASN A 129 -14.39 0.26 -1.54
C ASN A 129 -14.03 1.77 -1.53
N SER A 130 -14.12 2.43 -0.36
CA SER A 130 -13.68 3.82 -0.23
C SER A 130 -12.18 3.99 -0.49
N ASP A 131 -11.34 3.07 0.03
CA ASP A 131 -9.91 3.01 -0.26
C ASP A 131 -9.65 2.89 -1.76
N TYR A 132 -10.27 1.90 -2.41
CA TYR A 132 -10.19 1.67 -3.85
C TYR A 132 -10.47 2.96 -4.64
N ASN A 133 -11.57 3.65 -4.32
CA ASN A 133 -11.95 4.89 -5.00
C ASN A 133 -10.93 6.00 -4.81
N ARG A 134 -10.39 6.19 -3.59
CA ARG A 134 -9.32 7.17 -3.33
C ARG A 134 -8.09 6.89 -4.18
N ILE A 135 -7.69 5.63 -4.31
CA ILE A 135 -6.52 5.25 -5.08
C ILE A 135 -6.74 5.47 -6.58
N VAL A 136 -7.86 4.99 -7.13
CA VAL A 136 -8.18 5.13 -8.56
C VAL A 136 -8.26 6.60 -8.98
N GLN A 137 -8.73 7.48 -8.09
CA GLN A 137 -8.80 8.92 -8.32
C GLN A 137 -7.50 9.67 -8.00
N SER A 138 -6.44 8.98 -7.58
CA SER A 138 -5.17 9.61 -7.23
C SER A 138 -4.31 9.98 -8.44
N SER A 139 -3.46 11.00 -8.28
CA SER A 139 -2.43 11.32 -9.28
C SER A 139 -1.36 10.22 -9.38
N SER A 140 -1.07 9.53 -8.28
CA SER A 140 -0.13 8.39 -8.26
C SER A 140 -0.61 7.25 -9.14
N PHE A 141 -1.90 6.89 -9.09
CA PHE A 141 -2.47 5.86 -9.95
C PHE A 141 -2.56 6.32 -11.41
N ARG A 142 -2.99 7.56 -11.69
CA ARG A 142 -2.98 8.11 -13.05
C ARG A 142 -1.60 8.10 -13.71
N ARG A 143 -0.53 8.32 -12.93
CA ARG A 143 0.86 8.26 -13.44
C ARG A 143 1.24 6.88 -13.98
N LEU A 144 0.59 5.80 -13.54
CA LEU A 144 0.81 4.47 -14.11
C LEU A 144 0.43 4.39 -15.60
N GLN A 145 -0.42 5.31 -16.08
CA GLN A 145 -0.70 5.43 -17.51
C GLN A 145 0.54 5.88 -18.28
N ASP A 146 1.60 6.40 -17.68
CA ASP A 146 2.80 6.82 -18.44
C ASP A 146 4.06 6.11 -17.91
N LYS A 147 3.87 4.90 -17.38
CA LYS A 147 4.95 3.98 -17.01
C LYS A 147 4.86 2.72 -17.86
N THR A 148 5.95 2.39 -18.53
CA THR A 148 6.08 1.13 -19.26
C THR A 148 6.04 -0.04 -18.30
N GLN A 149 5.44 -1.13 -18.78
CA GLN A 149 5.45 -2.41 -18.08
C GLN A 149 6.53 -3.31 -18.67
N LEU A 150 6.24 -3.95 -19.80
CA LEU A 150 7.19 -4.81 -20.51
C LEU A 150 7.62 -4.22 -21.85
N PHE A 151 6.67 -3.75 -22.67
CA PHE A 151 6.96 -3.18 -23.98
C PHE A 151 6.95 -1.65 -23.97
N VAL A 152 7.86 -1.05 -24.74
CA VAL A 152 7.88 0.40 -24.99
C VAL A 152 6.75 0.79 -25.92
N ARG A 153 6.28 2.03 -25.79
CA ARG A 153 5.46 2.72 -26.78
C ARG A 153 6.15 2.65 -28.15
N GLU A 154 5.70 1.74 -28.99
CA GLU A 154 5.74 1.93 -30.44
C GLU A 154 4.51 2.76 -30.82
N GLU A 155 4.48 3.37 -32.00
CA GLU A 155 3.35 4.19 -32.50
C GLU A 155 2.05 3.39 -32.70
N LEU A 156 2.01 2.12 -32.29
CA LEU A 156 0.89 1.20 -32.38
C LEU A 156 0.13 1.14 -31.05
N ASP A 157 -1.16 1.46 -31.12
CA ASP A 157 -2.08 1.91 -30.07
C ASP A 157 -2.50 0.85 -29.02
N PHE A 158 -1.82 -0.31 -28.92
CA PHE A 158 -2.34 -1.47 -28.19
C PHE A 158 -1.49 -2.02 -27.02
N SER A 159 -0.28 -1.52 -26.78
CA SER A 159 0.55 -2.04 -25.68
C SER A 159 -0.01 -1.67 -24.30
N ARG A 160 -0.16 -2.65 -23.40
CA ARG A 160 -0.56 -2.40 -22.01
C ARG A 160 0.44 -1.48 -21.30
N ARG A 161 -0.08 -0.64 -20.42
CA ARG A 161 0.71 0.18 -19.49
C ARG A 161 0.51 -0.36 -18.07
N ARG A 162 1.33 0.08 -17.11
CA ARG A 162 1.17 -0.35 -15.71
C ARG A 162 -0.23 -0.07 -15.16
N LEU A 163 -0.92 0.97 -15.67
CA LEU A 163 -2.29 1.26 -15.29
C LEU A 163 -3.27 0.15 -15.73
N THR A 164 -3.22 -0.26 -17.00
CA THR A 164 -4.13 -1.28 -17.52
C THR A 164 -3.86 -2.63 -16.87
N HIS A 165 -2.59 -2.97 -16.64
CA HIS A 165 -2.23 -4.16 -15.86
C HIS A 165 -2.70 -4.10 -14.42
N SER A 166 -2.50 -2.99 -13.71
CA SER A 166 -3.01 -2.85 -12.34
C SER A 166 -4.54 -3.00 -12.26
N LEU A 167 -5.27 -2.55 -13.30
CA LEU A 167 -6.71 -2.77 -13.39
C LEU A 167 -7.06 -4.24 -13.67
N GLU A 168 -6.30 -4.93 -14.52
CA GLU A 168 -6.46 -6.37 -14.77
C GLU A 168 -6.18 -7.19 -13.50
N VAL A 169 -5.05 -6.92 -12.81
CA VAL A 169 -4.68 -7.54 -11.54
C VAL A 169 -5.73 -7.29 -10.46
N SER A 170 -6.20 -6.06 -10.32
CA SER A 170 -7.30 -5.69 -9.42
C SER A 170 -8.55 -6.54 -9.68
N ASN A 171 -8.98 -6.62 -10.94
CA ASN A 171 -10.15 -7.40 -11.30
C ASN A 171 -9.95 -8.91 -11.04
N LEU A 172 -8.78 -9.45 -11.37
CA LEU A 172 -8.45 -10.86 -11.12
C LEU A 172 -8.41 -11.17 -9.62
N ALA A 173 -7.79 -10.30 -8.81
CA ALA A 173 -7.74 -10.43 -7.36
C ALA A 173 -9.17 -10.43 -6.77
N GLY A 174 -10.05 -9.55 -7.25
CA GLY A 174 -11.45 -9.52 -6.88
C GLY A 174 -12.20 -10.81 -7.24
N ILE A 175 -12.01 -11.36 -8.44
CA ILE A 175 -12.63 -12.62 -8.85
C ILE A 175 -12.12 -13.79 -8.01
N ILE A 176 -10.81 -13.86 -7.75
CA ILE A 176 -10.22 -14.90 -6.89
C ILE A 176 -10.82 -14.81 -5.48
N ALA A 177 -10.84 -13.61 -4.89
CA ALA A 177 -11.44 -13.37 -3.59
C ALA A 177 -12.94 -13.71 -3.56
N SER A 178 -13.69 -13.42 -4.63
CA SER A 178 -15.11 -13.78 -4.75
C SER A 178 -15.32 -15.30 -4.76
N ASN A 179 -14.55 -16.04 -5.57
CA ASN A 179 -14.63 -17.50 -5.60
C ASN A 179 -14.30 -18.14 -4.24
N LEU A 180 -13.29 -17.60 -3.54
CA LEU A 180 -12.92 -18.04 -2.19
C LEU A 180 -14.03 -17.70 -1.18
N SER A 181 -14.59 -16.49 -1.25
CA SER A 181 -15.73 -16.09 -0.40
C SER A 181 -16.94 -17.01 -0.59
N ILE A 182 -17.24 -17.43 -1.82
CA ILE A 182 -18.31 -18.40 -2.10
C ILE A 182 -17.97 -19.76 -1.50
N LYS A 183 -16.77 -20.29 -1.76
CA LYS A 183 -16.33 -21.61 -1.25
C LYS A 183 -16.39 -21.67 0.29
N PHE A 184 -15.97 -20.59 0.95
CA PHE A 184 -15.93 -20.50 2.42
C PHE A 184 -17.14 -19.77 3.03
N GLN A 185 -18.23 -19.59 2.26
CA GLN A 185 -19.52 -19.06 2.73
C GLN A 185 -19.43 -17.72 3.48
N ARG A 186 -18.55 -16.81 3.02
CA ARG A 186 -18.44 -15.44 3.54
C ARG A 186 -19.64 -14.60 3.09
N LYS A 187 -20.16 -13.75 3.98
CA LYS A 187 -21.43 -13.04 3.80
C LYS A 187 -21.32 -11.59 3.31
N ASN A 188 -20.10 -11.04 3.16
CA ASN A 188 -19.88 -9.66 2.74
C ASN A 188 -18.84 -9.56 1.61
N ASP A 189 -18.80 -8.40 0.96
CA ASP A 189 -17.92 -8.12 -0.17
C ASP A 189 -16.56 -7.54 0.24
N ASP A 190 -16.31 -7.41 1.55
CA ASP A 190 -15.07 -6.82 2.08
C ASP A 190 -13.80 -7.53 1.54
N PRO A 191 -13.73 -8.88 1.48
CA PRO A 191 -12.58 -9.56 0.87
C PRO A 191 -12.39 -9.20 -0.60
N VAL A 192 -13.48 -9.01 -1.36
CA VAL A 192 -13.41 -8.66 -2.78
C VAL A 192 -12.84 -7.26 -2.94
N TRP A 193 -13.38 -6.28 -2.22
CA TRP A 193 -12.90 -4.90 -2.26
C TRP A 193 -11.47 -4.76 -1.75
N LEU A 194 -11.10 -5.49 -0.70
CA LEU A 194 -9.73 -5.50 -0.20
C LEU A 194 -8.77 -6.04 -1.26
N ALA A 195 -9.06 -7.18 -1.89
CA ALA A 195 -8.23 -7.76 -2.94
C ALA A 195 -8.09 -6.84 -4.17
N MET A 196 -9.20 -6.21 -4.61
CA MET A 196 -9.17 -5.21 -5.68
C MET A 196 -8.33 -3.99 -5.31
N THR A 197 -8.43 -3.53 -4.06
CA THR A 197 -7.63 -2.42 -3.52
C THR A 197 -6.14 -2.75 -3.53
N SER A 198 -5.76 -3.97 -3.12
CA SER A 198 -4.38 -4.45 -3.23
C SER A 198 -3.88 -4.39 -4.68
N GLY A 199 -4.71 -4.82 -5.63
CA GLY A 199 -4.38 -4.81 -7.06
C GLY A 199 -4.14 -3.42 -7.64
N VAL A 200 -4.91 -2.40 -7.28
CA VAL A 200 -4.63 -1.02 -7.75
C VAL A 200 -3.44 -0.36 -7.06
N LEU A 201 -3.00 -0.87 -5.91
CA LEU A 201 -1.85 -0.35 -5.16
C LEU A 201 -0.52 -1.00 -5.53
N HIS A 202 -0.52 -2.27 -5.95
CA HIS A 202 0.71 -3.07 -5.96
C HIS A 202 1.85 -2.41 -6.73
N ASP A 203 1.52 -1.81 -7.87
CA ASP A 203 2.48 -1.32 -8.84
C ASP A 203 2.78 0.19 -8.76
N ILE A 204 2.14 0.93 -7.83
CA ILE A 204 2.24 2.40 -7.76
C ILE A 204 3.66 2.90 -7.45
N GLY A 205 4.46 2.08 -6.76
CA GLY A 205 5.82 2.38 -6.33
C GLY A 205 6.92 2.11 -7.34
N ASN A 206 6.62 1.46 -8.47
CA ASN A 206 7.64 1.18 -9.49
C ASN A 206 8.22 2.49 -10.06
N PRO A 207 9.55 2.60 -10.23
CA PRO A 207 10.15 3.77 -10.85
C PRO A 207 9.84 3.82 -12.36
N PRO A 208 10.18 4.92 -13.05
CA PRO A 208 10.19 4.93 -14.51
C PRO A 208 11.05 3.79 -15.05
N PHE A 209 10.67 3.21 -16.20
CA PHE A 209 11.32 2.04 -16.79
C PHE A 209 11.27 0.76 -15.92
N GLY A 210 10.35 0.70 -14.96
CA GLY A 210 10.02 -0.52 -14.22
C GLY A 210 11.18 -1.14 -13.44
N HIS A 211 11.32 -2.47 -13.51
CA HIS A 211 12.38 -3.19 -12.79
C HIS A 211 13.78 -2.75 -13.19
N TYR A 212 13.96 -2.32 -14.44
CA TYR A 212 15.25 -1.80 -14.87
C TYR A 212 15.57 -0.48 -14.16
N GLY A 213 14.59 0.42 -14.01
CA GLY A 213 14.74 1.62 -13.19
C GLY A 213 15.09 1.32 -11.73
N GLU A 214 14.56 0.24 -11.15
CA GLU A 214 14.96 -0.21 -9.81
C GLU A 214 16.44 -0.60 -9.78
N THR A 215 16.88 -1.40 -10.76
CA THR A 215 18.29 -1.82 -10.88
C THR A 215 19.22 -0.62 -10.98
N VAL A 216 18.89 0.37 -11.81
CA VAL A 216 19.71 1.59 -11.97
C VAL A 216 19.80 2.37 -10.65
N ILE A 217 18.70 2.52 -9.92
CA ILE A 217 18.70 3.19 -8.60
C ILE A 217 19.58 2.42 -7.60
N LYS A 218 19.45 1.08 -7.53
CA LYS A 218 20.27 0.24 -6.65
C LYS A 218 21.76 0.36 -7.00
N ASP A 219 22.08 0.29 -8.29
CA ASP A 219 23.43 0.33 -8.82
C ASP A 219 24.10 1.67 -8.57
N PHE A 220 23.35 2.77 -8.72
CA PHE A 220 23.83 4.11 -8.43
C PHE A 220 24.36 4.27 -6.99
N PHE A 221 23.74 3.59 -6.02
CA PHE A 221 24.17 3.66 -4.63
C PHE A 221 25.22 2.64 -4.23
N LYS A 222 25.56 1.62 -5.05
CA LYS A 222 26.43 0.49 -4.65
C LYS A 222 27.76 0.91 -4.03
N ASP A 223 28.38 1.96 -4.57
CA ASP A 223 29.73 2.41 -4.22
C ASP A 223 29.73 3.76 -3.47
N LYS A 224 28.58 4.18 -2.91
CA LYS A 224 28.41 5.49 -2.26
C LYS A 224 28.50 5.46 -0.74
N LYS A 225 28.82 4.31 -0.14
CA LYS A 225 28.82 4.13 1.31
C LYS A 225 29.76 5.09 2.03
N GLU A 226 31.00 5.15 1.56
CA GLU A 226 32.06 5.98 2.14
C GLU A 226 31.75 7.47 1.94
N GLU A 227 31.34 7.86 0.74
CA GLU A 227 30.95 9.23 0.38
C GLU A 227 29.81 9.75 1.26
N LEU A 228 28.80 8.92 1.50
CA LEU A 228 27.62 9.30 2.29
C LEU A 228 27.85 9.25 3.81
N ASN A 229 28.86 8.50 4.26
CA ASN A 229 29.16 8.25 5.67
C ASN A 229 27.90 7.88 6.48
N LEU A 230 27.09 6.96 5.94
CA LEU A 230 25.85 6.52 6.56
C LEU A 230 26.06 5.22 7.36
N PRO A 231 25.43 5.09 8.54
CA PRO A 231 25.24 3.80 9.21
C PRO A 231 24.62 2.76 8.26
N ASN A 232 25.02 1.49 8.41
CA ASN A 232 24.53 0.39 7.57
C ASN A 232 23.01 0.38 7.42
N VAL A 233 22.28 0.60 8.52
CA VAL A 233 20.81 0.64 8.51
C VAL A 233 20.27 1.63 7.47
N TYR A 234 20.78 2.86 7.43
CA TYR A 234 20.32 3.86 6.46
C TYR A 234 20.88 3.64 5.06
N TYR A 235 22.10 3.13 4.95
CA TYR A 235 22.73 2.85 3.67
C TYR A 235 22.06 1.67 2.94
N ASP A 236 21.77 0.59 3.65
CA ASP A 236 21.10 -0.58 3.09
C ASP A 236 19.67 -0.23 2.66
N ASP A 237 19.01 0.71 3.34
CA ASP A 237 17.68 1.21 2.99
C ASP A 237 17.63 2.02 1.69
N ILE A 238 18.65 2.84 1.42
CA ILE A 238 18.76 3.55 0.14
C ILE A 238 19.23 2.63 -0.98
N LYS A 239 20.21 1.77 -0.69
CA LYS A 239 20.84 0.88 -1.67
C LYS A 239 19.88 -0.20 -2.15
N ASN A 240 19.04 -0.75 -1.28
CA ASN A 240 18.16 -1.87 -1.61
C ASN A 240 16.77 -1.42 -2.07
N PHE A 241 16.63 -0.24 -2.70
CA PHE A 241 15.35 0.30 -3.18
C PHE A 241 14.44 -0.75 -3.82
N ASP A 242 13.17 -0.77 -3.45
CA ASP A 242 12.19 -1.77 -3.94
C ASP A 242 10.86 -1.07 -4.21
N GLY A 243 10.27 -1.30 -5.38
CA GLY A 243 8.99 -0.74 -5.76
C GLY A 243 7.86 -1.12 -4.80
N ASN A 244 7.90 -2.31 -4.18
CA ASN A 244 6.90 -2.74 -3.20
C ASN A 244 6.95 -1.89 -1.92
N ALA A 245 8.15 -1.65 -1.40
CA ALA A 245 8.35 -0.74 -0.28
C ALA A 245 7.96 0.71 -0.64
N GLN A 246 8.24 1.12 -1.88
CA GLN A 246 7.82 2.42 -2.39
C GLN A 246 6.30 2.54 -2.51
N SER A 247 5.57 1.46 -2.84
CA SER A 247 4.11 1.45 -2.84
C SER A 247 3.54 1.77 -1.46
N LEU A 248 4.07 1.15 -0.39
CA LEU A 248 3.66 1.48 0.98
C LEU A 248 4.01 2.92 1.36
N ARG A 249 5.20 3.39 0.99
CA ARG A 249 5.62 4.79 1.24
C ARG A 249 4.74 5.79 0.51
N ILE A 250 4.32 5.50 -0.72
CA ILE A 250 3.38 6.35 -1.45
C ILE A 250 2.04 6.39 -0.72
N ALA A 251 1.50 5.23 -0.35
CA ALA A 251 0.21 5.13 0.34
C ALA A 251 0.20 5.84 1.70
N THR A 252 1.31 5.81 2.44
CA THR A 252 1.36 6.31 3.83
C THR A 252 1.94 7.72 3.96
N LYS A 253 2.70 8.22 2.97
CA LYS A 253 3.41 9.51 3.09
C LYS A 253 3.32 10.42 1.88
N LEU A 254 3.48 9.91 0.66
CA LEU A 254 3.61 10.75 -0.53
C LEU A 254 2.27 11.15 -1.16
N MET A 255 1.24 10.29 -1.03
CA MET A 255 -0.09 10.52 -1.58
C MET A 255 -1.00 11.27 -0.59
N GLN A 256 -0.63 12.49 -0.22
CA GLN A 256 -1.35 13.28 0.79
C GLN A 256 -2.70 13.80 0.24
N PHE A 257 -3.82 13.26 0.74
CA PHE A 257 -5.17 13.75 0.41
C PHE A 257 -5.68 14.80 1.39
N TYR A 258 -5.58 14.52 2.68
CA TYR A 258 -6.17 15.35 3.74
C TYR A 258 -5.11 15.88 4.71
N ASP A 259 -4.12 15.06 5.06
CA ASP A 259 -3.13 15.37 6.07
C ASP A 259 -1.76 14.73 5.77
N LYS A 260 -0.90 14.64 6.79
CA LYS A 260 0.43 14.04 6.71
C LYS A 260 0.43 12.50 6.64
N ASN A 261 -0.72 11.83 6.78
CA ASN A 261 -0.87 10.36 6.82
C ASN A 261 -1.06 9.76 5.42
N GLY A 262 -0.55 10.43 4.38
CA GLY A 262 -0.66 10.00 3.00
C GLY A 262 -2.12 9.90 2.57
N ALA A 263 -2.51 8.70 2.11
CA ALA A 263 -3.83 8.47 1.56
C ALA A 263 -4.91 8.11 2.59
N SER A 264 -4.51 7.98 3.86
CA SER A 264 -5.38 7.63 4.99
C SER A 264 -6.18 6.33 4.73
N LEU A 265 -5.53 5.33 4.12
CA LEU A 265 -6.15 4.04 3.79
C LEU A 265 -6.40 3.21 5.05
N SER A 266 -7.35 2.27 4.97
CA SER A 266 -7.58 1.34 6.06
C SER A 266 -6.36 0.45 6.33
N ALA A 267 -6.20 0.03 7.59
CA ALA A 267 -5.11 -0.84 8.01
C ALA A 267 -5.07 -2.18 7.24
N GLY A 268 -6.24 -2.72 6.88
CA GLY A 268 -6.34 -3.92 6.04
C GLY A 268 -5.74 -3.70 4.65
N SER A 269 -6.08 -2.58 3.99
CA SER A 269 -5.52 -2.23 2.68
C SER A 269 -4.00 -2.06 2.73
N LEU A 270 -3.47 -1.38 3.75
CA LEU A 270 -2.02 -1.23 3.94
C LEU A 270 -1.33 -2.57 4.18
N GLY A 271 -1.91 -3.44 5.02
CA GLY A 271 -1.39 -4.79 5.28
C GLY A 271 -1.38 -5.68 4.03
N SER A 272 -2.38 -5.53 3.16
CA SER A 272 -2.56 -6.37 1.98
C SER A 272 -1.50 -6.19 0.89
N ILE A 273 -0.79 -5.05 0.89
CA ILE A 273 0.26 -4.75 -0.11
C ILE A 273 1.67 -5.08 0.39
N ILE A 274 1.82 -5.50 1.65
CA ILE A 274 3.12 -5.88 2.22
C ILE A 274 3.44 -7.32 1.80
N LYS A 275 3.97 -7.46 0.58
CA LYS A 275 4.37 -8.74 -0.02
C LYS A 275 5.54 -9.41 0.71
N TYR A 276 6.44 -8.60 1.26
CA TYR A 276 7.66 -9.03 1.94
C TYR A 276 7.66 -8.45 3.37
N PRO A 277 7.36 -9.23 4.40
CA PRO A 277 7.14 -8.75 5.77
C PRO A 277 8.46 -8.46 6.51
N PHE A 278 9.34 -7.68 5.88
CA PHE A 278 10.64 -7.27 6.40
C PHE A 278 11.12 -5.99 5.74
N ASP A 279 11.95 -5.25 6.48
CA ASP A 279 12.58 -4.02 6.01
C ASP A 279 13.90 -4.25 5.27
N SER A 280 14.49 -3.14 4.86
CA SER A 280 15.77 -3.05 4.16
C SER A 280 16.95 -3.73 4.84
N THR A 281 16.94 -3.90 6.17
CA THR A 281 18.05 -4.57 6.89
C THR A 281 18.13 -6.06 6.60
N LYS A 282 17.01 -6.68 6.21
CA LYS A 282 16.95 -8.08 5.75
C LYS A 282 17.01 -8.19 4.23
N ALA A 283 16.91 -7.08 3.48
CA ALA A 283 16.88 -7.10 2.02
C ALA A 283 18.16 -7.68 1.40
N THR A 284 19.33 -7.45 2.01
CA THR A 284 20.61 -7.97 1.51
C THR A 284 20.65 -9.50 1.46
N THR A 285 19.94 -10.19 2.36
CA THR A 285 19.87 -11.66 2.38
C THR A 285 18.66 -12.21 1.63
N LYS A 286 17.58 -11.43 1.51
CA LYS A 286 16.31 -11.87 0.90
C LYS A 286 16.09 -11.40 -0.54
N GLY A 287 16.83 -10.40 -1.01
CA GLY A 287 16.76 -9.83 -2.37
C GLY A 287 15.60 -8.85 -2.63
N LYS A 288 14.66 -8.71 -1.71
CA LYS A 288 13.46 -7.84 -1.78
C LYS A 288 13.19 -7.20 -0.42
N MET A 289 12.21 -6.29 -0.32
CA MET A 289 11.70 -5.75 0.96
C MET A 289 10.29 -5.18 0.80
N GLY A 290 9.54 -5.07 1.91
CA GLY A 290 8.16 -4.58 1.87
C GLY A 290 7.95 -3.18 2.44
N TYR A 291 8.94 -2.63 3.15
CA TYR A 291 8.85 -1.29 3.73
C TYR A 291 10.24 -0.74 4.06
N PHE A 292 10.40 0.59 4.01
CA PHE A 292 11.64 1.25 4.43
C PHE A 292 11.64 1.50 5.94
N ILE A 293 12.78 1.93 6.47
CA ILE A 293 12.94 2.33 7.88
C ILE A 293 11.93 3.41 8.27
N THR A 294 11.63 4.34 7.35
CA THR A 294 10.67 5.42 7.58
C THR A 294 9.25 4.92 7.84
N GLU A 295 8.90 3.72 7.37
CA GLU A 295 7.57 3.14 7.54
C GLU A 295 7.52 2.17 8.74
N ARG A 296 8.59 2.03 9.54
CA ARG A 296 8.58 1.15 10.73
C ARG A 296 7.52 1.52 11.78
N GLU A 297 7.16 2.79 11.91
CA GLU A 297 6.11 3.21 12.85
C GLU A 297 4.74 2.67 12.43
N ILE A 298 4.33 2.90 11.18
CA ILE A 298 3.05 2.36 10.68
C ILE A 298 3.03 0.83 10.70
N ILE A 299 4.17 0.17 10.46
CA ILE A 299 4.25 -1.30 10.60
C ILE A 299 3.92 -1.75 12.03
N LYS A 300 4.42 -1.07 13.07
CA LYS A 300 4.09 -1.41 14.46
C LYS A 300 2.59 -1.24 14.74
N ASP A 301 1.97 -0.20 14.18
CA ASP A 301 0.52 0.01 14.31
C ASP A 301 -0.26 -1.13 13.64
N LEU A 302 0.17 -1.56 12.44
CA LEU A 302 -0.43 -2.71 11.75
C LEU A 302 -0.24 -4.03 12.52
N GLU A 303 0.90 -4.22 13.19
CA GLU A 303 1.12 -5.37 14.09
C GLU A 303 0.19 -5.34 15.31
N MET A 304 0.04 -4.17 15.93
CA MET A 304 -0.84 -3.97 17.08
C MET A 304 -2.31 -4.24 16.72
N LEU A 305 -2.72 -3.84 15.51
CA LEU A 305 -4.05 -4.12 14.96
C LEU A 305 -4.23 -5.57 14.47
N ARG A 306 -3.18 -6.41 14.53
CA ARG A 306 -3.19 -7.81 14.08
C ARG A 306 -3.56 -8.01 12.61
N VAL A 307 -3.39 -6.97 11.78
CA VAL A 307 -3.58 -7.04 10.31
C VAL A 307 -2.27 -7.37 9.58
N TYR A 308 -1.16 -7.34 10.32
CA TYR A 308 0.18 -7.66 9.86
C TYR A 308 0.96 -8.36 10.98
N LYS A 309 1.93 -9.19 10.63
CA LYS A 309 2.87 -9.80 11.57
C LYS A 309 4.22 -9.95 10.89
N SER A 310 5.29 -9.43 11.51
CA SER A 310 6.65 -9.56 10.96
C SER A 310 6.99 -11.01 10.62
N ASP A 311 7.72 -11.18 9.52
CA ASP A 311 8.11 -12.46 8.93
C ASP A 311 6.94 -13.37 8.44
N ILE A 312 5.69 -12.93 8.56
CA ILE A 312 4.48 -13.65 8.14
C ILE A 312 3.76 -12.84 7.05
N ARG A 313 3.51 -13.46 5.90
CA ARG A 313 2.92 -12.76 4.75
C ARG A 313 1.43 -12.56 4.96
N ASN A 314 0.92 -11.39 4.56
CA ASN A 314 -0.51 -11.12 4.60
C ASN A 314 -1.28 -12.06 3.62
N PRO A 315 -2.46 -12.57 3.99
CA PRO A 315 -3.24 -13.49 3.16
C PRO A 315 -3.63 -12.89 1.80
N PHE A 316 -4.05 -11.62 1.83
CA PHE A 316 -4.43 -10.88 0.62
C PHE A 316 -3.22 -10.51 -0.24
N ALA A 317 -2.02 -10.39 0.34
CA ALA A 317 -0.79 -10.27 -0.45
C ALA A 317 -0.52 -11.54 -1.27
N SER A 318 -0.97 -12.71 -0.82
CA SER A 318 -0.86 -13.96 -1.58
C SER A 318 -1.91 -14.02 -2.70
N ILE A 319 -3.15 -13.57 -2.45
CA ILE A 319 -4.17 -13.41 -3.50
C ILE A 319 -3.70 -12.43 -4.57
N LEU A 320 -3.12 -11.30 -4.15
CA LEU A 320 -2.53 -10.31 -5.03
C LEU A 320 -1.43 -10.93 -5.91
N GLU A 321 -0.50 -11.67 -5.33
CA GLU A 321 0.58 -12.32 -6.10
C GLU A 321 0.03 -13.31 -7.14
N ILE A 322 -0.95 -14.15 -6.77
CA ILE A 322 -1.60 -15.08 -7.72
C ILE A 322 -2.29 -14.30 -8.86
N ALA A 323 -2.95 -13.19 -8.55
CA ALA A 323 -3.61 -12.35 -9.54
C ALA A 323 -2.60 -11.66 -10.48
N ASP A 324 -1.48 -11.20 -9.93
CA ASP A 324 -0.38 -10.56 -10.65
C ASP A 324 0.30 -11.55 -11.61
N ASP A 325 0.67 -12.73 -11.11
CA ASP A 325 1.29 -13.80 -11.92
C ASP A 325 0.36 -14.25 -13.06
N LEU A 326 -0.95 -14.38 -12.78
CA LEU A 326 -1.93 -14.76 -13.80
C LEU A 326 -2.15 -13.67 -14.86
N ALA A 327 -2.11 -12.39 -14.46
CA ALA A 327 -2.16 -11.27 -15.40
C ALA A 327 -0.91 -11.29 -16.29
N TYR A 328 0.28 -11.41 -15.71
CA TYR A 328 1.55 -11.48 -16.44
C TYR A 328 1.60 -12.67 -17.42
N LEU A 329 1.07 -13.84 -17.03
CA LEU A 329 1.07 -15.03 -17.89
C LEU A 329 0.32 -14.80 -19.21
N VAL A 330 -0.84 -14.14 -19.13
CA VAL A 330 -1.78 -14.02 -20.25
C VAL A 330 -1.51 -12.75 -21.04
N SER A 331 -1.35 -11.63 -20.34
CA SER A 331 -1.29 -10.30 -20.95
C SER A 331 0.02 -10.08 -21.71
N ASP A 332 1.17 -10.48 -21.13
CA ASP A 332 2.46 -10.37 -21.82
C ASP A 332 2.53 -11.26 -23.07
N LEU A 333 1.93 -12.44 -23.00
CA LEU A 333 1.86 -13.36 -24.13
C LEU A 333 0.99 -12.80 -25.25
N GLU A 334 -0.17 -12.22 -24.92
CA GLU A 334 -1.05 -11.55 -25.88
C GLU A 334 -0.31 -10.40 -26.60
N ASP A 335 0.34 -9.52 -25.83
CA ASP A 335 1.11 -8.39 -26.36
C ASP A 335 2.30 -8.86 -27.23
N ALA A 336 2.99 -9.92 -26.83
CA ALA A 336 4.09 -10.50 -27.59
C ALA A 336 3.65 -11.14 -28.92
N VAL A 337 2.46 -11.75 -28.94
CA VAL A 337 1.87 -12.26 -30.19
C VAL A 337 1.46 -11.11 -31.09
N HIS A 338 0.81 -10.07 -30.56
CA HIS A 338 0.43 -8.90 -31.35
C HIS A 338 1.66 -8.24 -32.02
N LYS A 339 2.79 -8.17 -31.30
CA LYS A 339 4.07 -7.64 -31.81
C LYS A 339 4.82 -8.57 -32.78
N GLY A 340 4.32 -9.78 -33.03
CA GLY A 340 5.00 -10.76 -33.89
C GLY A 340 6.25 -11.40 -33.28
N ILE A 341 6.54 -11.14 -32.00
CA ILE A 341 7.68 -11.74 -31.27
C ILE A 341 7.42 -13.22 -31.00
N VAL A 342 6.17 -13.53 -30.63
CA VAL A 342 5.69 -14.90 -30.43
C VAL A 342 4.83 -15.31 -31.61
N THR A 343 5.18 -16.44 -32.22
CA THR A 343 4.49 -17.02 -33.37
C THR A 343 3.85 -18.34 -32.98
N PHE A 344 3.06 -18.93 -33.88
CA PHE A 344 2.44 -20.24 -33.63
C PHE A 344 3.51 -21.32 -33.37
N GLU A 345 4.64 -21.23 -34.06
CA GLU A 345 5.80 -22.12 -33.95
C GLU A 345 6.48 -22.03 -32.58
N SER A 346 6.37 -20.90 -31.88
CA SER A 346 6.88 -20.74 -30.52
C SER A 346 6.29 -21.78 -29.54
N PHE A 347 5.12 -22.34 -29.83
CA PHE A 347 4.43 -23.34 -29.01
C PHE A 347 4.85 -24.80 -29.29
N ASP A 348 5.87 -25.06 -30.12
CA ASP A 348 6.27 -26.42 -30.49
C ASP A 348 6.69 -27.30 -29.30
N ASN A 349 7.17 -26.72 -28.20
CA ASN A 349 7.51 -27.44 -26.98
C ASN A 349 6.30 -28.18 -26.38
N PHE A 350 5.08 -27.65 -26.56
CA PHE A 350 3.85 -28.31 -26.11
C PHE A 350 3.59 -29.65 -26.82
N LYS A 351 4.19 -29.90 -28.00
CA LYS A 351 4.10 -31.21 -28.67
C LYS A 351 4.88 -32.31 -27.94
N ARG A 352 5.94 -31.91 -27.22
CA ARG A 352 6.92 -32.83 -26.61
C ARG A 352 6.62 -33.14 -25.14
N THR A 353 5.78 -32.34 -24.49
CA THR A 353 5.39 -32.57 -23.10
C THR A 353 4.68 -33.92 -22.93
N LYS A 354 4.79 -34.52 -21.75
CA LYS A 354 4.01 -35.72 -21.38
C LYS A 354 2.66 -35.37 -20.75
N ASP A 355 2.54 -34.16 -20.20
CA ASP A 355 1.35 -33.69 -19.49
C ASP A 355 0.10 -33.65 -20.39
N SER A 356 -1.00 -34.20 -19.90
CA SER A 356 -2.24 -34.35 -20.66
C SER A 356 -2.95 -33.02 -20.87
N VAL A 357 -2.95 -32.15 -19.85
CA VAL A 357 -3.59 -30.83 -19.88
C VAL A 357 -2.90 -29.93 -20.91
N SER A 358 -1.57 -29.93 -20.92
CA SER A 358 -0.74 -29.19 -21.89
C SER A 358 -0.93 -29.69 -23.32
N LYS A 359 -1.05 -31.00 -23.52
CA LYS A 359 -1.38 -31.57 -24.84
C LYS A 359 -2.76 -31.16 -25.32
N GLU A 360 -3.75 -31.17 -24.43
CA GLU A 360 -5.12 -30.76 -24.75
C GLU A 360 -5.17 -29.26 -25.11
N PHE A 361 -4.51 -28.42 -24.32
CA PHE A 361 -4.35 -26.99 -24.61
C PHE A 361 -3.77 -26.76 -26.02
N TYR A 362 -2.67 -27.44 -26.36
CA TYR A 362 -2.04 -27.31 -27.67
C TYR A 362 -2.91 -27.83 -28.81
N LYS A 363 -3.62 -28.95 -28.62
CA LYS A 363 -4.56 -29.50 -29.61
C LYS A 363 -5.69 -28.52 -29.92
N GLU A 364 -6.28 -27.89 -28.89
CA GLU A 364 -7.33 -26.88 -29.07
C GLU A 364 -6.79 -25.62 -29.77
N LEU A 365 -5.58 -25.18 -29.43
CA LEU A 365 -4.90 -24.08 -30.12
C LEU A 365 -4.67 -24.40 -31.60
N GLU A 366 -4.10 -25.56 -31.92
CA GLU A 366 -3.82 -25.99 -33.28
C GLU A 366 -5.10 -26.14 -34.12
N LYS A 367 -6.15 -26.74 -33.54
CA LYS A 367 -7.46 -26.91 -34.17
C LYS A 367 -8.09 -25.57 -34.53
N LYS A 368 -8.12 -24.62 -33.59
CA LYS A 368 -8.66 -23.27 -33.83
C LYS A 368 -7.81 -22.50 -34.85
N PHE A 369 -6.49 -22.62 -34.79
CA PHE A 369 -5.58 -21.98 -35.74
C PHE A 369 -5.83 -22.47 -37.17
N LYS A 370 -5.90 -23.78 -37.40
CA LYS A 370 -6.23 -24.37 -38.71
C LYS A 370 -7.62 -23.98 -39.19
N ALA A 371 -8.60 -23.88 -38.30
CA ALA A 371 -9.96 -23.46 -38.65
C ALA A 371 -9.99 -21.98 -39.09
N ASN A 372 -9.31 -21.08 -38.39
CA ASN A 372 -9.22 -19.67 -38.74
C ASN A 372 -8.42 -19.45 -40.02
N GLN A 373 -7.36 -20.22 -40.25
CA GLN A 373 -6.59 -20.18 -41.50
C GLN A 373 -7.45 -20.50 -42.73
N LYS A 374 -8.42 -21.43 -42.61
CA LYS A 374 -9.36 -21.75 -43.69
C LYS A 374 -10.38 -20.64 -43.95
N LYS A 375 -10.79 -19.91 -42.90
CA LYS A 375 -11.83 -18.87 -42.97
C LYS A 375 -11.28 -17.51 -43.42
N SER A 376 -10.06 -17.18 -43.04
CA SER A 376 -9.49 -15.83 -43.21
C SER A 376 -8.37 -15.80 -44.25
N LYS A 377 -8.72 -15.97 -45.53
CA LYS A 377 -7.74 -16.01 -46.64
C LYS A 377 -6.99 -14.68 -46.88
N GLN A 378 -7.52 -13.56 -46.39
CA GLN A 378 -6.95 -12.22 -46.58
C GLN A 378 -6.02 -11.79 -45.44
N LEU A 379 -6.05 -12.47 -44.29
CA LEU A 379 -5.21 -12.15 -43.15
C LEU A 379 -3.85 -12.85 -43.26
N SER A 380 -2.80 -12.20 -42.77
CA SER A 380 -1.48 -12.81 -42.59
C SER A 380 -1.55 -13.97 -41.59
N ARG A 381 -0.56 -14.85 -41.64
CA ARG A 381 -0.43 -15.96 -40.68
C ARG A 381 -0.39 -15.45 -39.23
N GLN A 382 0.25 -14.30 -39.00
CA GLN A 382 0.36 -13.70 -37.68
C GLN A 382 -0.98 -13.15 -37.17
N GLU A 383 -1.72 -12.41 -38.00
CA GLU A 383 -3.06 -11.92 -37.64
C GLU A 383 -4.04 -13.08 -37.38
N ILE A 384 -3.92 -14.18 -38.13
CA ILE A 384 -4.70 -15.39 -37.87
C ILE A 384 -4.34 -15.97 -36.50
N PHE A 385 -3.05 -16.00 -36.15
CA PHE A 385 -2.59 -16.52 -34.87
C PHE A 385 -3.05 -15.64 -33.70
N GLU A 386 -2.93 -14.32 -33.81
CA GLU A 386 -3.43 -13.35 -32.84
C GLU A 386 -4.92 -13.55 -32.55
N ASN A 387 -5.75 -13.63 -33.60
CA ASN A 387 -7.19 -13.90 -33.49
C ASN A 387 -7.51 -15.29 -32.90
N THR A 388 -6.56 -16.22 -32.95
CA THR A 388 -6.71 -17.58 -32.41
C THR A 388 -6.29 -17.65 -30.94
N ILE A 389 -5.14 -17.08 -30.59
CA ILE A 389 -4.56 -17.22 -29.26
C ILE A 389 -5.39 -16.50 -28.21
N ARG A 390 -5.94 -15.32 -28.53
CA ARG A 390 -6.70 -14.47 -27.61
C ARG A 390 -7.89 -15.18 -26.93
N PRO A 391 -8.82 -15.83 -27.64
CA PRO A 391 -9.89 -16.59 -26.99
C PRO A 391 -9.38 -17.84 -26.26
N VAL A 392 -8.27 -18.44 -26.70
CA VAL A 392 -7.67 -19.63 -26.05
C VAL A 392 -7.05 -19.27 -24.70
N ILE A 393 -6.27 -18.21 -24.63
CA ILE A 393 -5.65 -17.73 -23.39
C ILE A 393 -6.70 -17.19 -22.41
N TYR A 394 -7.77 -16.55 -22.90
CA TYR A 394 -8.91 -16.14 -22.07
C TYR A 394 -9.60 -17.35 -21.41
N GLN A 395 -9.81 -18.43 -22.18
CA GLN A 395 -10.38 -19.68 -21.64
C GLN A 395 -9.43 -20.34 -20.64
N LEU A 396 -8.12 -20.41 -20.94
CA LEU A 396 -7.11 -20.91 -20.02
C LEU A 396 -7.13 -20.13 -18.69
N ARG A 397 -7.14 -18.80 -18.75
CA ARG A 397 -7.20 -17.94 -17.57
C ARG A 397 -8.40 -18.25 -16.68
N ASN A 398 -9.60 -18.31 -17.26
CA ASN A 398 -10.83 -18.61 -16.51
C ASN A 398 -10.79 -20.02 -15.90
N ASN A 399 -10.20 -20.97 -16.61
CA ASN A 399 -10.04 -22.34 -16.15
C ASN A 399 -9.05 -22.46 -14.98
N ILE A 400 -7.94 -21.71 -15.01
CA ILE A 400 -7.00 -21.59 -13.90
C ILE A 400 -7.70 -20.99 -12.68
N ILE A 401 -8.38 -19.85 -12.85
CA ILE A 401 -9.11 -19.15 -11.77
C ILE A 401 -10.10 -20.07 -11.06
N LYS A 402 -10.86 -20.87 -11.83
CA LYS A 402 -11.83 -21.82 -11.27
C LYS A 402 -11.18 -22.95 -10.47
N SER A 403 -9.92 -23.30 -10.77
CA SER A 403 -9.20 -24.34 -10.04
C SER A 403 -8.49 -23.86 -8.78
N ILE A 404 -8.31 -22.55 -8.60
CA ILE A 404 -7.61 -21.97 -7.43
C ILE A 404 -8.26 -22.38 -6.10
N PRO A 405 -9.59 -22.31 -5.91
CA PRO A 405 -10.19 -22.70 -4.64
C PRO A 405 -9.94 -24.16 -4.26
N ASP A 406 -9.84 -25.06 -5.25
CA ASP A 406 -9.56 -26.49 -5.02
C ASP A 406 -8.07 -26.73 -4.77
N ALA A 407 -7.19 -26.06 -5.50
CA ALA A 407 -5.74 -26.08 -5.25
C ALA A 407 -5.37 -25.55 -3.85
N ILE A 408 -6.21 -24.70 -3.27
CA ILE A 408 -6.07 -24.22 -1.89
C ILE A 408 -6.61 -25.26 -0.87
N ASP A 409 -7.52 -26.16 -1.25
CA ASP A 409 -8.28 -27.04 -0.35
C ASP A 409 -7.78 -28.50 -0.32
N GLU A 410 -7.08 -28.97 -1.36
CA GLU A 410 -6.58 -30.36 -1.51
C GLU A 410 -5.69 -30.89 -0.35
N ASN A 411 -5.30 -30.05 0.61
CA ASN A 411 -4.56 -30.46 1.80
C ASN A 411 -5.42 -30.94 2.98
N GLY A 412 -6.76 -30.86 2.94
CA GLY A 412 -7.64 -31.38 4.01
C GLY A 412 -7.54 -30.68 5.37
N GLU A 413 -6.64 -29.71 5.51
CA GLU A 413 -6.59 -28.74 6.59
C GLU A 413 -7.22 -27.45 6.06
N ASN A 414 -8.03 -26.76 6.86
CA ASN A 414 -8.71 -25.51 6.55
C ASN A 414 -7.69 -24.42 6.14
N CYS A 415 -7.17 -24.51 4.92
CA CYS A 415 -5.99 -23.78 4.45
C CYS A 415 -6.29 -22.30 4.30
N PHE A 416 -7.56 -21.92 4.17
CA PHE A 416 -7.97 -20.53 4.25
C PHE A 416 -7.69 -19.92 5.63
N ASP A 417 -7.94 -20.67 6.70
CA ASP A 417 -7.57 -20.25 8.06
C ASP A 417 -6.04 -20.30 8.25
N GLN A 418 -5.31 -21.21 7.61
CA GLN A 418 -3.84 -21.16 7.67
C GLN A 418 -3.23 -20.00 6.86
N ILE A 419 -3.78 -19.72 5.69
CA ILE A 419 -3.46 -18.57 4.84
C ILE A 419 -3.76 -17.29 5.62
N ILE A 420 -4.92 -17.22 6.30
CA ILE A 420 -5.37 -16.07 7.10
C ILE A 420 -4.63 -15.90 8.43
N TYR A 421 -4.41 -16.97 9.18
CA TYR A 421 -3.98 -16.92 10.58
C TYR A 421 -2.52 -17.37 10.81
N ASN A 422 -1.95 -18.22 9.94
CA ASN A 422 -0.60 -18.74 10.13
C ASN A 422 0.43 -18.08 9.17
N GLY A 423 -0.05 -17.45 8.08
CA GLY A 423 0.73 -16.74 7.05
C GLY A 423 2.06 -17.41 6.69
N THR A 424 2.03 -18.74 6.65
CA THR A 424 3.15 -19.59 6.29
C THR A 424 3.48 -19.41 4.82
N HIS A 425 4.78 -19.47 4.53
CA HIS A 425 5.39 -19.26 3.22
C HIS A 425 4.76 -20.09 2.08
N TYR A 426 3.75 -19.54 1.43
CA TYR A 426 3.36 -19.94 0.07
C TYR A 426 4.41 -19.39 -0.92
N LYS A 427 5.65 -19.91 -0.84
CA LYS A 427 6.69 -19.71 -1.87
C LYS A 427 6.50 -20.71 -3.03
N TYR A 428 5.59 -21.67 -2.89
CA TYR A 428 5.25 -22.64 -3.94
C TYR A 428 3.86 -22.30 -4.47
N GLU A 429 3.87 -21.52 -5.54
CA GLU A 429 2.75 -20.82 -6.16
C GLU A 429 1.49 -21.70 -6.19
N VAL A 430 0.36 -21.18 -5.71
CA VAL A 430 -0.94 -21.85 -5.84
C VAL A 430 -1.20 -22.28 -7.29
N LEU A 431 -0.67 -21.51 -8.24
CA LEU A 431 -0.63 -21.82 -9.67
C LEU A 431 0.10 -23.14 -10.01
N GLN A 432 1.26 -23.41 -9.40
CA GLN A 432 2.01 -24.66 -9.56
C GLN A 432 1.27 -25.88 -8.97
N LYS A 433 0.36 -25.66 -8.03
CA LYS A 433 -0.49 -26.72 -7.48
C LYS A 433 -1.73 -26.97 -8.33
N THR A 434 -2.10 -26.05 -9.22
CA THR A 434 -3.18 -26.32 -10.16
C THR A 434 -2.75 -27.40 -11.16
N LYS A 435 -3.72 -28.11 -11.73
CA LYS A 435 -3.50 -29.00 -12.88
C LYS A 435 -2.97 -28.30 -14.15
N TYR A 436 -2.81 -26.97 -14.14
CA TYR A 436 -2.28 -26.19 -15.26
C TYR A 436 -0.81 -25.82 -15.08
N SER A 437 -0.13 -26.27 -14.02
CA SER A 437 1.26 -25.92 -13.72
C SER A 437 2.21 -26.07 -14.92
N THR A 438 2.18 -27.21 -15.60
CA THR A 438 3.01 -27.43 -16.80
C THR A 438 2.66 -26.51 -17.98
N VAL A 439 1.39 -26.09 -18.11
CA VAL A 439 1.00 -25.10 -19.13
C VAL A 439 1.62 -23.74 -18.82
N ILE A 440 1.61 -23.35 -17.55
CA ILE A 440 2.18 -22.09 -17.06
C ILE A 440 3.69 -22.07 -17.31
N GLU A 441 4.41 -23.12 -16.87
CA GLU A 441 5.85 -23.29 -17.09
C GLU A 441 6.22 -23.18 -18.58
N LEU A 442 5.48 -23.84 -19.46
CA LEU A 442 5.74 -23.80 -20.90
C LEU A 442 5.47 -22.43 -21.54
N ILE A 443 4.53 -21.65 -21.01
CA ILE A 443 4.32 -20.26 -21.44
C ILE A 443 5.45 -19.37 -20.92
N ASP A 444 5.88 -19.54 -19.68
CA ASP A 444 7.01 -18.77 -19.12
C ASP A 444 8.32 -19.05 -19.86
N ASP A 445 8.53 -20.29 -20.31
CA ASP A 445 9.63 -20.64 -21.21
C ASP A 445 9.56 -19.86 -22.53
N ILE A 446 8.36 -19.73 -23.12
CA ILE A 446 8.15 -18.93 -24.34
C ILE A 446 8.48 -17.46 -24.07
N LYS A 447 7.98 -16.89 -22.96
CA LYS A 447 8.25 -15.50 -22.58
C LYS A 447 9.75 -15.25 -22.37
N THR A 448 10.41 -16.11 -21.61
CA THR A 448 11.84 -16.01 -21.33
C THR A 448 12.65 -16.09 -22.61
N LYS A 449 12.30 -17.04 -23.49
CA LYS A 449 13.05 -17.27 -24.74
C LYS A 449 12.87 -16.16 -25.76
N TYR A 450 11.64 -15.69 -25.98
CA TYR A 450 11.33 -14.79 -27.10
C TYR A 450 11.10 -13.35 -26.68
N VAL A 451 10.53 -13.10 -25.50
CA VAL A 451 10.10 -11.74 -25.10
C VAL A 451 11.18 -10.99 -24.34
N LEU A 452 11.71 -11.57 -23.26
CA LEU A 452 12.70 -10.90 -22.40
C LEU A 452 14.01 -10.58 -23.15
N ASN A 453 14.36 -11.41 -24.13
CA ASN A 453 15.55 -11.22 -24.96
C ASN A 453 15.27 -10.48 -26.28
N SER A 454 14.10 -9.84 -26.41
CA SER A 454 13.76 -9.09 -27.62
C SER A 454 14.48 -7.74 -27.66
N GLU A 455 14.85 -7.31 -28.86
CA GLU A 455 15.50 -6.02 -29.10
C GLU A 455 14.71 -4.84 -28.52
N ILE A 456 13.37 -4.91 -28.58
CA ILE A 456 12.47 -3.87 -28.06
C ILE A 456 12.64 -3.69 -26.54
N VAL A 457 12.71 -4.80 -25.79
CA VAL A 457 12.91 -4.78 -24.33
C VAL A 457 14.31 -4.24 -24.03
N THR A 458 15.34 -4.77 -24.70
CA THR A 458 16.73 -4.35 -24.50
C THR A 458 16.95 -2.86 -24.77
N ILE A 459 16.38 -2.31 -25.84
CA ILE A 459 16.48 -0.88 -26.15
C ILE A 459 15.80 -0.03 -25.06
N ASN A 460 14.67 -0.49 -24.50
CA ASN A 460 14.01 0.22 -23.41
C ASN A 460 14.92 0.33 -22.18
N GLU A 461 15.52 -0.79 -21.82
CA GLU A 461 16.41 -0.93 -20.67
C GLU A 461 17.62 -0.01 -20.83
N ILE A 462 18.30 -0.06 -21.98
CA ILE A 462 19.44 0.84 -22.28
C ILE A 462 19.04 2.32 -22.20
N ASN A 463 17.85 2.68 -22.68
CA ASN A 463 17.36 4.06 -22.59
C ASN A 463 17.03 4.44 -21.14
N GLY A 464 16.44 3.52 -20.38
CA GLY A 464 16.18 3.66 -18.95
C GLY A 464 17.45 3.91 -18.16
N ASP A 465 18.52 3.15 -18.45
CA ASP A 465 19.84 3.34 -17.84
C ASP A 465 20.33 4.77 -17.98
N LYS A 466 20.43 5.24 -19.23
CA LYS A 466 20.97 6.56 -19.55
C LYS A 466 20.20 7.68 -18.86
N VAL A 467 18.87 7.61 -18.93
CA VAL A 467 17.98 8.65 -18.38
C VAL A 467 18.05 8.65 -16.85
N ILE A 468 17.86 7.51 -16.21
CA ILE A 468 17.80 7.42 -14.74
C ILE A 468 19.17 7.68 -14.14
N SER A 469 20.25 7.11 -14.69
CA SER A 469 21.62 7.36 -14.21
C SER A 469 22.00 8.83 -14.28
N PHE A 470 21.66 9.53 -15.37
CA PHE A 470 21.90 10.96 -15.50
C PHE A 470 21.14 11.76 -14.44
N LEU A 471 19.82 11.55 -14.32
CA LEU A 471 19.00 12.29 -13.37
C LEU A 471 19.43 12.00 -11.93
N MET A 472 19.72 10.74 -11.60
CA MET A 472 20.25 10.36 -10.29
C MET A 472 21.51 11.15 -9.97
N ARG A 473 22.48 11.23 -10.89
CA ARG A 473 23.73 11.98 -10.68
C ARG A 473 23.50 13.48 -10.45
N GLU A 474 22.77 14.15 -11.33
CA GLU A 474 22.56 15.61 -11.26
C GLU A 474 21.88 16.01 -9.94
N PHE A 475 20.82 15.31 -9.56
CA PHE A 475 20.09 15.61 -8.33
C PHE A 475 20.86 15.15 -7.08
N TYR A 476 21.60 14.04 -7.14
CA TYR A 476 22.47 13.59 -6.06
C TYR A 476 23.54 14.64 -5.73
N GLU A 477 24.27 15.14 -6.72
CA GLU A 477 25.32 16.14 -6.52
C GLU A 477 24.79 17.45 -5.92
N ALA A 478 23.57 17.84 -6.33
CA ALA A 478 22.89 19.01 -5.79
C ALA A 478 22.46 18.82 -4.34
N LEU A 479 21.93 17.63 -3.99
CA LEU A 479 21.45 17.30 -2.65
C LEU A 479 22.57 16.99 -1.67
N LEU A 480 23.68 16.39 -2.12
CA LEU A 480 24.80 16.00 -1.25
C LEU A 480 25.34 17.20 -0.46
N THR A 481 25.55 18.33 -1.15
CA THR A 481 26.08 19.57 -0.55
C THR A 481 25.02 20.51 0.02
N ALA A 482 23.73 20.20 -0.16
CA ALA A 482 22.64 21.07 0.29
C ALA A 482 22.47 21.08 1.82
N THR A 483 22.11 22.25 2.34
CA THR A 483 21.70 22.46 3.73
C THR A 483 20.17 22.45 3.85
N ILE A 484 19.68 22.02 5.02
CA ILE A 484 18.25 21.97 5.34
C ILE A 484 17.93 23.12 6.28
N ASP A 485 17.14 24.09 5.79
CA ASP A 485 16.56 25.15 6.62
C ASP A 485 15.17 24.70 7.12
N LYS A 486 15.13 24.21 8.36
CA LYS A 486 13.87 23.80 9.02
C LYS A 486 12.87 24.95 9.18
N LYS A 487 13.34 26.18 9.41
CA LYS A 487 12.44 27.33 9.65
C LYS A 487 11.73 27.73 8.37
N LYS A 488 12.45 27.75 7.25
CA LYS A 488 11.89 28.10 5.94
C LYS A 488 11.26 26.92 5.21
N LYS A 489 11.45 25.68 5.71
CA LYS A 489 11.09 24.44 5.03
C LYS A 489 11.69 24.39 3.61
N THR A 490 12.98 24.72 3.50
CA THR A 490 13.72 24.76 2.23
C THR A 490 15.02 23.98 2.27
N ILE A 491 15.45 23.50 1.12
CA ILE A 491 16.74 22.83 0.91
C ILE A 491 17.50 23.64 -0.13
N VAL A 492 18.67 24.16 0.24
CA VAL A 492 19.47 25.06 -0.60
C VAL A 492 20.96 24.82 -0.43
N ASN A 493 21.74 25.16 -1.44
CA ASN A 493 23.19 25.32 -1.35
C ASN A 493 23.53 26.79 -1.07
N GLU A 494 24.55 27.02 -0.25
CA GLU A 494 24.96 28.36 0.17
C GLU A 494 25.57 29.16 -0.99
N LYS A 495 25.16 30.43 -1.13
CA LYS A 495 25.71 31.35 -2.15
C LYS A 495 27.20 31.60 -1.86
N GLY A 496 28.04 31.57 -2.89
CA GLY A 496 29.50 31.72 -2.78
C GLY A 496 30.27 30.40 -2.87
N VAL A 497 29.60 29.25 -2.83
CA VAL A 497 30.20 27.97 -3.25
C VAL A 497 30.25 27.94 -4.78
N GLU A 498 31.37 27.49 -5.36
CA GLU A 498 31.73 27.59 -6.79
C GLU A 498 30.62 27.22 -7.79
N LYS A 499 29.75 26.25 -7.44
CA LYS A 499 28.63 25.80 -8.29
C LYS A 499 27.24 25.95 -7.66
N ALA A 500 27.09 26.79 -6.62
CA ALA A 500 25.85 26.89 -5.84
C ALA A 500 24.61 27.24 -6.68
N ASP A 501 24.73 28.18 -7.61
CA ASP A 501 23.59 28.66 -8.41
C ASP A 501 23.02 27.57 -9.32
N TYR A 502 23.88 26.76 -9.95
CA TYR A 502 23.44 25.62 -10.76
C TYR A 502 22.74 24.57 -9.88
N LYS A 503 23.36 24.17 -8.76
CA LYS A 503 22.77 23.19 -7.85
C LYS A 503 21.44 23.65 -7.27
N ASN A 504 21.30 24.95 -6.95
CA ASN A 504 20.04 25.53 -6.49
C ASN A 504 18.95 25.49 -7.56
N LYS A 505 19.30 25.69 -8.84
CA LYS A 505 18.36 25.51 -9.95
C LYS A 505 17.91 24.04 -10.06
N ILE A 506 18.84 23.08 -9.96
CA ILE A 506 18.49 21.65 -9.94
C ILE A 506 17.54 21.32 -8.78
N LEU A 507 17.86 21.76 -7.55
CA LEU A 507 17.00 21.55 -6.38
C LEU A 507 15.59 22.15 -6.55
N SER A 508 15.47 23.29 -7.25
CA SER A 508 14.18 23.94 -7.50
C SER A 508 13.23 23.12 -8.39
N LEU A 509 13.75 22.13 -9.11
CA LEU A 509 12.96 21.22 -9.94
C LEU A 509 12.29 20.11 -9.12
N ILE A 510 12.73 19.86 -7.87
CA ILE A 510 12.10 18.89 -6.98
C ILE A 510 10.76 19.44 -6.51
N SER A 511 9.68 18.67 -6.73
CA SER A 511 8.34 19.10 -6.30
C SER A 511 8.27 19.33 -4.79
N LYS A 512 7.62 20.42 -4.39
CA LYS A 512 7.41 20.81 -2.98
C LYS A 512 6.75 19.70 -2.16
N ASN A 513 5.91 18.86 -2.76
CA ASN A 513 5.26 17.76 -2.04
C ASN A 513 6.27 16.76 -1.47
N PHE A 514 7.32 16.40 -2.23
CA PHE A 514 8.36 15.50 -1.72
C PHE A 514 9.21 16.18 -0.64
N VAL A 515 9.52 17.47 -0.83
CA VAL A 515 10.25 18.26 0.16
C VAL A 515 9.48 18.35 1.48
N ASN A 516 8.15 18.54 1.43
CA ASN A 516 7.29 18.56 2.61
C ASN A 516 7.34 17.25 3.39
N VAL A 517 7.37 16.10 2.69
CA VAL A 517 7.48 14.79 3.34
C VAL A 517 8.79 14.68 4.11
N LEU A 518 9.92 15.12 3.54
CA LEU A 518 11.20 15.20 4.27
C LEU A 518 11.07 16.04 5.55
N PHE A 519 10.35 17.18 5.50
CA PHE A 519 10.16 18.01 6.70
C PHE A 519 9.24 17.37 7.74
N ASN A 520 8.22 16.62 7.32
CA ASN A 520 7.39 15.84 8.22
C ASN A 520 8.22 14.80 8.98
N GLU A 521 9.15 14.11 8.30
CA GLU A 521 10.08 13.13 8.92
C GLU A 521 11.06 13.77 9.92
N LEU A 522 11.39 15.05 9.70
CA LEU A 522 12.27 15.80 10.59
C LEU A 522 11.60 16.24 11.89
N GLY A 523 10.28 16.16 11.97
CA GLY A 523 9.48 16.64 13.10
C GLY A 523 9.24 18.16 13.06
N ASP A 524 8.05 18.56 13.51
CA ASP A 524 7.59 19.95 13.53
C ASP A 524 8.15 20.75 14.71
N LYS A 525 8.60 20.09 15.79
CA LYS A 525 9.04 20.82 16.99
C LYS A 525 10.47 21.32 16.79
N PRO A 526 10.79 22.58 17.17
CA PRO A 526 12.16 23.10 17.09
C PRO A 526 13.20 22.26 17.83
N ARG A 527 12.76 21.48 18.82
CA ARG A 527 13.58 20.60 19.67
C ARG A 527 13.87 19.24 19.03
N ASP A 528 13.21 18.89 17.92
CA ASP A 528 13.41 17.62 17.22
C ASP A 528 14.72 17.66 16.43
N ILE A 529 15.84 17.62 17.14
CA ILE A 529 17.17 17.61 16.54
C ILE A 529 17.49 16.19 16.07
N LYS A 530 17.44 15.98 14.76
CA LYS A 530 17.86 14.71 14.15
C LYS A 530 19.37 14.72 13.85
N PRO A 531 20.07 13.59 14.01
CA PRO A 531 21.49 13.44 13.66
C PRO A 531 21.79 13.83 12.21
N LYS A 532 23.05 14.18 11.93
CA LYS A 532 23.50 14.56 10.57
C LYS A 532 23.27 13.42 9.57
N GLU A 533 23.54 12.20 10.01
CA GLU A 533 23.38 10.96 9.25
C GLU A 533 21.92 10.77 8.84
N TYR A 534 20.96 11.00 9.75
CA TYR A 534 19.54 10.90 9.44
C TYR A 534 19.10 11.98 8.44
N LYS A 535 19.63 13.21 8.56
CA LYS A 535 19.36 14.27 7.56
C LYS A 535 19.90 13.90 6.19
N THR A 536 21.12 13.35 6.11
CA THR A 536 21.70 12.86 4.85
C THR A 536 20.84 11.73 4.26
N TYR A 537 20.45 10.76 5.09
CA TYR A 537 19.53 9.70 4.70
C TYR A 537 18.21 10.25 4.12
N LEU A 538 17.57 11.22 4.78
CA LEU A 538 16.34 11.84 4.28
C LEU A 538 16.55 12.60 2.96
N LYS A 539 17.69 13.27 2.75
CA LYS A 539 18.02 13.88 1.45
C LYS A 539 18.13 12.82 0.35
N MET A 540 18.75 11.68 0.64
CA MET A 540 18.83 10.56 -0.31
C MET A 540 17.47 9.91 -0.54
N ARG A 541 16.59 9.86 0.47
CA ARG A 541 15.20 9.44 0.27
C ARG A 541 14.41 10.41 -0.59
N LEU A 542 14.57 11.71 -0.38
CA LEU A 542 13.98 12.74 -1.25
C LEU A 542 14.39 12.56 -2.71
N LEU A 543 15.68 12.29 -2.97
CA LEU A 543 16.18 11.97 -4.31
C LEU A 543 15.39 10.81 -4.93
N ILE A 544 15.33 9.68 -4.22
CA ILE A 544 14.71 8.46 -4.76
C ILE A 544 13.19 8.62 -4.87
N ASP A 545 12.53 9.30 -3.94
CA ASP A 545 11.09 9.59 -4.00
C ASP A 545 10.77 10.44 -5.24
N PHE A 546 11.59 11.45 -5.51
CA PHE A 546 11.42 12.32 -6.66
C PHE A 546 11.63 11.56 -7.98
N ILE A 547 12.71 10.79 -8.09
CA ILE A 547 13.04 10.02 -9.30
C ILE A 547 12.05 8.88 -9.55
N SER A 548 11.77 8.05 -8.55
CA SER A 548 10.80 6.93 -8.70
C SER A 548 9.36 7.42 -8.92
N GLY A 549 9.03 8.63 -8.44
CA GLY A 549 7.74 9.27 -8.64
C GLY A 549 7.51 9.85 -10.04
N MET A 550 8.52 9.87 -10.92
CA MET A 550 8.37 10.33 -12.30
C MET A 550 7.62 9.29 -13.15
N THR A 551 7.13 9.73 -14.30
CA THR A 551 6.70 8.85 -15.40
C THR A 551 7.84 8.69 -16.41
N ASP A 552 7.74 7.73 -17.33
CA ASP A 552 8.79 7.47 -18.31
C ASP A 552 8.99 8.67 -19.24
N THR A 553 7.89 9.23 -19.75
CA THR A 553 7.95 10.40 -20.64
C THR A 553 8.45 11.63 -19.88
N TYR A 554 8.04 11.83 -18.62
CA TYR A 554 8.53 12.95 -17.82
C TYR A 554 10.04 12.84 -17.56
N ALA A 555 10.52 11.66 -17.16
CA ALA A 555 11.95 11.42 -16.92
C ALA A 555 12.78 11.67 -18.20
N ARG A 556 12.34 11.13 -19.35
CA ARG A 556 12.98 11.39 -20.65
C ARG A 556 13.00 12.87 -21.00
N ASN A 557 11.88 13.56 -20.87
CA ASN A 557 11.79 14.99 -21.17
C ASN A 557 12.65 15.85 -20.25
N LEU A 558 12.73 15.49 -18.97
CA LEU A 558 13.58 16.20 -18.01
C LEU A 558 15.07 15.98 -18.33
N TYR A 559 15.45 14.75 -18.66
CA TYR A 559 16.79 14.41 -19.14
C TYR A 559 17.18 15.27 -20.35
N LEU A 560 16.34 15.31 -21.39
CA LEU A 560 16.62 16.11 -22.60
C LEU A 560 16.73 17.60 -22.29
N LYS A 561 15.82 18.15 -21.48
CA LYS A 561 15.84 19.57 -21.09
C LYS A 561 17.09 19.98 -20.33
N ILE A 562 17.56 19.16 -19.39
CA ILE A 562 18.78 19.46 -18.62
C ILE A 562 20.02 19.27 -19.51
N ASN A 563 20.03 18.25 -20.36
CA ASN A 563 21.16 17.95 -21.25
C ASN A 563 21.20 18.81 -22.52
N SER A 564 20.22 19.70 -22.73
CA SER A 564 20.10 20.59 -23.90
C SER A 564 20.06 19.84 -25.24
N LEU A 565 19.37 18.70 -25.29
CA LEU A 565 19.21 17.84 -26.48
C LEU A 565 17.85 18.00 -27.15
#